data_AF-A0A146LY40-F1
#
_entry.id   AF-A0A146LY40-F1
#
_cell.length_a   1.000
_cell.length_b   1.000
_cell.length_c   1.000
_cell.angle_alpha   90.00
_cell.angle_beta   90.00
_cell.angle_gamma   90.00
#
_symmetry.space_group_name_H-M   'P 1'
#
loop_
_entity.id
_entity.type
_entity.pdbx_description
1 polymer ?
#
loop_
_entity_poly.entity_id
_entity_poly.type
_entity_poly.pdbx_seq_one_letter_code
_entity_poly.pdbx_strand_id
1 'polypeptide(L)'
;MALRLLTLGSRLKGRLIPLGAAGAHHEVVHHLPPPPEGTREMVGFGVNGEPLYMDRVDFPMPSLRWKEDTPDVLALREREKGDWRKLTKEEKKAIYRASFCQT
;
A
#
# COMPACT_ATOMS: atom_id res chain seq x y z
N MET A 1 27.24 -74.67 -3.82
CA MET A 1 27.22 -73.30 -4.37
C MET A 1 26.31 -72.43 -3.51
N ALA A 2 26.88 -71.79 -2.49
CA ALA A 2 26.14 -71.00 -1.51
C ALA A 2 26.15 -69.52 -1.92
N LEU A 3 25.01 -69.02 -2.40
CA LEU A 3 24.80 -67.61 -2.72
C LEU A 3 24.60 -66.82 -1.43
N ARG A 4 25.59 -66.00 -1.07
CA ARG A 4 25.46 -64.91 -0.09
C ARG A 4 24.68 -63.76 -0.74
N LEU A 5 23.53 -63.39 -0.19
CA LEU A 5 22.90 -62.10 -0.45
C LEU A 5 23.07 -61.18 0.76
N LEU A 6 23.86 -60.14 0.52
CA LEU A 6 24.06 -58.92 1.31
C LEU A 6 22.72 -58.14 1.27
N THR A 7 22.21 -57.45 2.29
CA THR A 7 22.78 -56.29 2.95
C THR A 7 21.84 -55.87 4.09
N LEU A 8 22.41 -55.66 5.27
CA LEU A 8 21.78 -54.95 6.39
C LEU A 8 22.04 -53.45 6.19
N GLY A 9 21.03 -52.59 6.31
CA GLY A 9 21.27 -51.14 6.32
C GLY A 9 20.03 -50.28 6.08
N SER A 10 19.15 -50.18 7.07
CA SER A 10 18.13 -49.13 7.15
C SER A 10 18.81 -47.77 7.35
N ARG A 11 18.98 -47.00 6.27
CA ARG A 11 19.37 -45.58 6.37
C ARG A 11 18.17 -44.78 6.89
N LEU A 12 18.21 -44.41 8.16
CA LEU A 12 17.42 -43.30 8.73
C LEU A 12 17.70 -42.04 7.90
N LYS A 13 16.74 -41.59 7.09
CA LYS A 13 16.77 -40.26 6.48
C LYS A 13 16.51 -39.22 7.57
N GLY A 14 17.55 -38.81 8.27
CA GLY A 14 17.53 -37.58 9.05
C GLY A 14 17.28 -36.40 8.10
N ARG A 15 16.14 -35.72 8.25
CA ARG A 15 15.84 -34.50 7.51
C ARG A 15 16.69 -33.38 8.12
N LEU A 16 17.79 -33.04 7.46
CA LEU A 16 18.59 -31.87 7.79
C LEU A 16 17.74 -30.63 7.43
N ILE A 17 17.29 -29.89 8.44
CA ILE A 17 16.67 -28.57 8.24
C ILE A 17 17.82 -27.62 7.94
N PRO A 18 17.87 -26.96 6.77
CA PRO A 18 18.91 -25.97 6.52
C PRO A 18 18.70 -24.79 7.47
N LEU A 19 19.66 -24.59 8.37
CA LEU A 19 19.79 -23.39 9.18
C LEU A 19 20.30 -22.26 8.26
N GLY A 20 19.42 -21.66 7.47
CA GLY A 20 19.84 -20.68 6.47
C GLY A 20 18.75 -20.25 5.51
N ALA A 21 17.80 -19.48 6.01
CA ALA A 21 17.02 -18.54 5.20
C ALA A 21 16.56 -17.38 6.10
N ALA A 22 17.52 -16.77 6.80
CA ALA A 22 17.32 -15.42 7.30
C ALA A 22 17.27 -14.49 6.09
N GLY A 23 16.17 -13.76 5.92
CA GLY A 23 16.05 -12.72 4.91
C GLY A 23 15.59 -13.20 3.54
N ALA A 24 14.34 -13.69 3.47
CA ALA A 24 13.56 -13.37 2.27
C ALA A 24 13.36 -11.85 2.31
N HIS A 25 14.26 -11.11 1.67
CA HIS A 25 13.96 -9.74 1.26
C HIS A 25 12.67 -9.86 0.45
N HIS A 26 11.58 -9.35 1.01
CA HIS A 26 10.36 -9.11 0.25
C HIS A 26 10.83 -8.34 -1.00
N GLU A 27 10.78 -8.97 -2.17
CA GLU A 27 10.93 -8.23 -3.40
C GLU A 27 9.81 -7.20 -3.36
N VAL A 28 10.15 -5.95 -3.04
CA VAL A 28 9.26 -4.80 -3.19
C VAL A 28 9.15 -4.59 -4.69
N VAL A 29 8.45 -5.51 -5.37
CA VAL A 29 7.81 -5.16 -6.62
C VAL A 29 6.87 -4.04 -6.19
N HIS A 30 7.06 -2.84 -6.73
CA HIS A 30 6.11 -1.74 -6.57
C HIS A 30 4.81 -2.10 -7.32
N HIS A 31 4.14 -3.18 -6.91
CA HIS A 31 2.74 -3.37 -7.24
C HIS A 31 2.01 -2.30 -6.43
N LEU A 32 1.64 -1.23 -7.14
CA LEU A 32 0.65 -0.30 -6.64
C LEU A 32 -0.50 -1.16 -6.09
N PRO A 33 -0.90 -1.01 -4.81
CA PRO A 33 -2.00 -1.77 -4.26
C PRO A 33 -3.23 -1.62 -5.17
N PRO A 34 -4.11 -2.64 -5.24
CA PRO A 34 -5.33 -2.55 -6.02
C PRO A 34 -6.07 -1.24 -5.67
N PRO A 35 -6.67 -0.57 -6.66
CA PRO A 35 -7.32 0.70 -6.42
C PRO A 35 -8.32 0.53 -5.27
N PRO A 36 -8.32 1.47 -4.30
CA PRO A 36 -9.21 1.41 -3.15
C PRO A 36 -10.65 1.25 -3.63
N GLU A 37 -11.44 0.46 -2.90
CA GLU A 37 -12.85 0.24 -3.23
C GLU A 37 -13.60 1.59 -3.12
N GLY A 38 -13.81 2.23 -4.27
CA GLY A 38 -14.47 3.53 -4.41
C GLY A 38 -13.71 4.48 -5.34
N THR A 39 -14.43 5.42 -5.93
CA THR A 39 -13.96 6.46 -6.88
C THR A 39 -13.02 7.50 -6.24
N ARG A 40 -12.21 7.13 -5.25
CA ARG A 40 -11.36 8.03 -4.47
C ARG A 40 -9.93 8.01 -4.99
N GLU A 41 -9.37 9.19 -5.23
CA GLU A 41 -7.98 9.32 -5.65
C GLU A 41 -6.99 8.83 -4.58
N MET A 42 -6.06 7.97 -5.00
CA MET A 42 -4.89 7.55 -4.23
C MET A 42 -3.76 8.58 -4.43
N VAL A 43 -3.32 9.21 -3.35
CA VAL A 43 -2.31 10.28 -3.36
C VAL A 43 -0.90 9.74 -3.11
N GLY A 44 -0.78 8.63 -2.37
CA GLY A 44 0.51 8.06 -2.00
C GLY A 44 0.38 6.75 -1.25
N PHE A 45 1.45 6.33 -0.59
CA PHE A 45 1.50 5.09 0.18
C PHE A 45 1.01 5.31 1.61
N GLY A 46 0.17 4.40 2.10
CA GLY A 46 -0.31 4.45 3.48
C GLY A 46 0.66 3.80 4.45
N VAL A 47 0.25 3.75 5.73
CA VAL A 47 1.08 3.29 6.86
C VAL A 47 1.70 1.90 6.64
N ASN A 48 0.96 1.00 5.96
CA ASN A 48 1.40 -0.38 5.69
C ASN A 48 1.54 -0.65 4.18
N GLY A 49 1.67 0.39 3.35
CA GLY A 49 1.63 0.27 1.88
C GLY A 49 0.21 0.13 1.30
N GLU A 50 -0.82 0.04 2.14
CA GLU A 50 -2.22 0.01 1.74
C GLU A 50 -2.83 1.42 1.63
N PRO A 51 -3.75 1.66 0.67
CA PRO A 51 -4.41 2.95 0.50
C PRO A 51 -5.49 3.12 1.56
N LEU A 52 -5.15 3.78 2.67
CA LEU A 52 -6.06 4.04 3.78
C LEU A 52 -6.20 5.54 4.07
N TYR A 53 -7.42 5.96 4.40
CA TYR A 53 -7.69 7.29 4.94
C TYR A 53 -7.74 7.23 6.48
N MET A 54 -6.95 8.07 7.17
CA MET A 54 -6.99 8.22 8.63
C MET A 54 -6.64 9.66 9.02
N ASP A 55 -7.48 10.31 9.82
CA ASP A 55 -7.18 11.61 10.44
C ASP A 55 -6.42 11.39 11.75
N ARG A 56 -5.10 11.20 11.67
CA ARG A 56 -4.22 11.09 12.85
C ARG A 56 -3.12 12.14 12.80
N VAL A 57 -2.76 12.67 13.96
CA VAL A 57 -1.68 13.67 14.10
C VAL A 57 -0.32 13.10 13.66
N ASP A 58 -0.09 11.80 13.92
CA ASP A 58 1.13 11.09 13.52
C ASP A 58 1.21 10.88 11.98
N PHE A 59 0.06 10.91 11.30
CA PHE A 59 -0.06 10.70 9.85
C PHE A 59 -0.83 11.85 9.20
N PRO A 60 -0.21 13.05 9.11
CA PRO A 60 -0.88 14.25 8.61
C PRO A 60 -1.24 14.19 7.12
N MET A 61 -0.66 13.25 6.37
CA MET A 61 -0.85 13.07 4.94
C MET A 61 -1.33 11.63 4.67
N PRO A 62 -2.65 11.37 4.70
CA PRO A 62 -3.19 10.05 4.39
C PRO A 62 -2.97 9.70 2.92
N SER A 63 -2.88 8.40 2.64
CA SER A 63 -2.70 7.87 1.28
C SER A 63 -3.90 8.05 0.36
N LEU A 64 -5.08 8.26 0.94
CA LEU A 64 -6.34 8.41 0.22
C LEU A 64 -6.91 9.81 0.47
N ARG A 65 -7.72 10.32 -0.47
CA ARG A 65 -8.56 11.51 -0.23
C ARG A 65 -9.82 11.15 0.57
N TRP A 66 -10.36 12.14 1.29
CA TRP A 66 -11.59 11.97 2.06
C TRP A 66 -12.81 11.76 1.15
N LYS A 67 -13.06 12.71 0.23
CA LYS A 67 -14.20 12.64 -0.68
C LYS A 67 -13.88 11.85 -1.95
N GLU A 68 -14.94 11.34 -2.55
CA GLU A 68 -14.91 10.75 -3.90
C GLU A 68 -14.76 11.80 -4.98
N ASP A 69 -14.27 11.36 -6.14
CA ASP A 69 -14.03 12.19 -7.32
C ASP A 69 -15.36 12.54 -8.01
N THR A 70 -16.10 13.46 -7.40
CA THR A 70 -17.26 14.09 -8.05
C THR A 70 -16.78 15.09 -9.12
N PRO A 71 -17.58 15.38 -10.16
CA PRO A 71 -17.18 16.30 -11.23
C PRO A 71 -16.80 17.70 -10.69
N ASP A 72 -17.46 18.16 -9.63
CA ASP A 72 -17.15 19.44 -8.98
C ASP A 72 -15.78 19.41 -8.30
N VAL A 73 -15.43 18.30 -7.64
CA VAL A 73 -14.13 18.12 -7.00
C VAL A 73 -13.04 18.06 -8.07
N LEU A 74 -13.25 17.31 -9.16
CA LEU A 74 -12.31 17.23 -10.28
C LEU A 74 -12.07 18.62 -10.92
N ALA A 75 -13.11 19.43 -11.10
CA ALA A 75 -12.96 20.80 -11.59
C ALA A 75 -12.13 21.67 -10.63
N LEU A 76 -12.30 21.51 -9.31
CA LEU A 76 -11.46 22.19 -8.31
C LEU A 76 -10.00 21.71 -8.36
N ARG A 77 -9.75 20.43 -8.65
CA ARG A 77 -8.39 19.88 -8.80
C ARG A 77 -7.64 20.43 -9.99
N GLU A 78 -8.32 20.60 -11.13
CA GLU A 78 -7.69 21.26 -12.29
C GLU A 78 -7.30 22.71 -11.98
N ARG A 79 -8.08 23.39 -11.14
CA ARG A 79 -7.75 24.75 -10.68
C ARG A 79 -6.62 24.75 -9.66
N GLU A 80 -6.52 23.72 -8.82
CA GLU A 80 -5.45 23.55 -7.83
C GLU A 80 -4.07 23.42 -8.49
N LYS A 81 -3.98 22.83 -9.69
CA LYS A 81 -2.72 22.73 -10.45
C LYS A 81 -2.16 24.08 -10.92
N GLY A 82 -3.00 25.12 -10.94
CA GLY A 82 -2.64 26.47 -11.37
C GLY A 82 -2.07 27.36 -10.25
N ASP A 83 -2.15 28.68 -10.45
CA ASP A 83 -1.68 29.66 -9.47
C ASP A 83 -2.69 29.87 -8.32
N TRP A 84 -2.26 29.57 -7.10
CA TRP A 84 -3.09 29.67 -5.89
C TRP A 84 -3.42 31.10 -5.46
N ARG A 85 -2.76 32.11 -6.05
CA ARG A 85 -3.13 33.52 -5.84
C ARG A 85 -4.46 33.88 -6.48
N LYS A 86 -4.88 33.14 -7.52
CA LYS A 86 -6.14 33.35 -8.24
C LYS A 86 -7.33 32.62 -7.61
N LEU A 87 -7.08 31.73 -6.66
CA LEU A 87 -8.12 30.98 -5.94
C LEU A 87 -8.77 31.84 -4.85
N THR A 88 -10.09 31.79 -4.78
CA THR A 88 -10.85 32.43 -3.70
C THR A 88 -10.67 31.67 -2.37
N LYS A 89 -10.97 32.33 -1.25
CA LYS A 89 -10.90 31.68 0.08
C LYS A 89 -11.84 30.49 0.19
N GLU A 90 -12.98 30.53 -0.50
CA GLU A 90 -14.00 29.48 -0.49
C GLU A 90 -13.53 28.24 -1.25
N GLU A 91 -12.88 28.44 -2.40
CA GLU A 91 -12.31 27.35 -3.18
C GLU A 91 -11.19 26.63 -2.43
N LYS A 92 -10.33 27.37 -1.73
CA LYS A 92 -9.29 26.79 -0.87
C LYS A 92 -9.90 25.95 0.25
N LYS A 93 -10.98 26.44 0.87
CA LYS A 93 -11.73 25.67 1.88
C LYS A 93 -12.39 24.43 1.28
N ALA A 94 -12.95 24.53 0.08
CA ALA A 94 -13.58 23.42 -0.62
C ALA A 94 -12.55 22.32 -0.96
N ILE A 95 -11.39 22.71 -1.49
CA ILE A 95 -10.26 21.80 -1.76
C ILE A 95 -9.82 21.11 -0.46
N TYR A 96 -9.66 21.88 0.62
CA TYR A 96 -9.29 21.31 1.92
C TYR A 96 -10.32 20.29 2.41
N ARG A 97 -11.62 20.63 2.37
CA ARG A 97 -12.71 19.73 2.82
C ARG A 97 -12.95 18.54 1.90
N ALA A 98 -12.49 18.61 0.65
CA ALA A 98 -12.47 17.46 -0.26
C ALA A 98 -11.31 16.52 0.07
N SER A 99 -10.17 17.06 0.50
CA SER A 99 -8.99 16.28 0.88
C SER A 99 -9.09 15.69 2.28
N PHE A 100 -9.57 16.46 3.27
CA PHE A 100 -9.55 16.14 4.69
C PHE A 100 -10.93 16.27 5.36
N CYS A 101 -11.27 15.34 6.25
CA CYS A 101 -12.52 15.38 7.01
C CYS A 101 -12.42 16.34 8.21
N GLN A 102 -11.42 16.12 9.07
CA GLN A 102 -11.22 16.91 10.30
C GLN A 102 -10.28 18.11 10.08
N THR A 103 -10.47 19.16 10.90
CA THR A 103 -9.66 20.40 10.95
C THR A 103 -9.32 20.73 12.38
#